data_AF-A0A329SMW3-F1
#
_entry.id   AF-A0A329SMW3-F1
#
_cell.length_a   1.000
_cell.length_b   1.000
_cell.length_c   1.000
_cell.angle_alpha   90.00
_cell.angle_beta   90.00
_cell.angle_gamma   90.00
#
_symmetry.space_group_name_H-M   'P 1'
#
loop_
_entity.id
_entity.type
_entity.pdbx_description
1 polymer ?
#
loop_
_entity_poly.entity_id
_entity_poly.type
_entity_poly.pdbx_seq_one_letter_code
_entity_poly.pdbx_strand_id
1 'polypeptide(L)' 'MQAKSFGEIDYRLYTDDLSVFMTADSILHAWHRSFDSFLADLETGFLVKDGADTTEKPI' A
#
# COMPACT_ATOMS: atom_id res chain seq x y z
N MET A 1 -14.94 -2.69 14.37
CA MET A 1 -13.92 -3.65 13.90
C MET A 1 -13.15 -2.95 12.80
N GLN A 2 -11.84 -2.73 12.98
CA GLN A 2 -10.98 -2.16 11.92
C GLN A 2 -10.82 -3.20 10.82
N ALA A 3 -10.89 -2.79 9.55
CA ALA A 3 -10.70 -3.69 8.42
C ALA A 3 -9.22 -4.10 8.31
N LYS A 4 -8.96 -5.37 7.95
CA LYS A 4 -7.61 -5.93 7.88
C LYS A 4 -6.88 -5.59 6.59
N SER A 5 -7.61 -5.18 5.55
CA SER A 5 -7.05 -4.78 4.27
C SER A 5 -7.99 -3.85 3.52
N PHE A 6 -7.45 -3.11 2.54
CA PHE A 6 -8.25 -2.26 1.66
C PHE A 6 -9.36 -3.06 0.96
N GLY A 7 -9.07 -4.30 0.53
CA GLY A 7 -10.06 -5.17 -0.11
C GLY A 7 -11.21 -5.59 0.80
N GLU A 8 -11.00 -5.67 2.12
CA GLU A 8 -12.10 -5.92 3.07
C GLU A 8 -13.00 -4.70 3.22
N ILE A 9 -12.44 -3.48 3.14
CA ILE A 9 -13.20 -2.23 3.13
C ILE A 9 -14.03 -2.15 1.84
N ASP A 10 -13.40 -2.38 0.68
CA ASP A 10 -14.06 -2.35 -0.62
C ASP A 10 -15.18 -3.39 -0.69
N TYR A 11 -14.93 -4.61 -0.23
CA TYR A 11 -15.94 -5.67 -0.21
C TYR A 11 -17.14 -5.34 0.67
N ARG A 12 -16.92 -4.74 1.85
CA ARG A 12 -18.01 -4.33 2.75
C ARG A 12 -18.80 -3.16 2.18
N LEU A 13 -18.13 -2.19 1.56
CA LEU A 13 -18.79 -1.06 0.90
C LEU A 13 -19.65 -1.53 -0.29
N TYR A 14 -19.16 -2.51 -1.06
CA TYR A 14 -19.90 -3.13 -2.15
C TYR A 14 -21.13 -3.92 -1.65
N THR A 15 -21.02 -4.60 -0.52
CA THR A 15 -22.06 -5.53 -0.02
C THR A 15 -23.12 -4.82 0.84
N ASP A 16 -22.72 -3.86 1.67
CA ASP A 16 -23.60 -3.25 2.69
C ASP A 16 -24.26 -1.92 2.25
N ASP A 17 -23.65 -1.12 1.37
CA ASP A 17 -24.05 0.30 1.16
C ASP A 17 -24.65 0.64 -0.22
N LEU A 18 -25.24 -0.38 -0.88
CA LEU A 18 -25.56 -0.38 -2.32
C LEU A 18 -24.33 -0.14 -3.18
N SER A 19 -24.33 -0.73 -4.39
CA SER A 19 -23.28 -0.56 -5.40
C SER A 19 -23.28 0.86 -5.99
N VAL A 20 -23.26 1.91 -5.17
CA VAL A 20 -23.17 3.31 -5.60
C VAL A 20 -21.82 3.50 -6.25
N PHE A 21 -21.75 3.14 -7.54
CA PHE A 21 -20.66 3.41 -8.46
C PHE A 21 -19.27 3.15 -7.87
N MET A 22 -19.04 1.97 -7.29
CA MET A 22 -17.66 1.51 -7.13
C MET A 22 -17.14 1.20 -8.54
N THR A 23 -16.53 2.19 -9.18
CA THR A 23 -15.97 2.05 -10.52
C THR A 23 -14.67 1.26 -10.42
N ALA A 24 -14.34 0.53 -11.49
CA ALA A 24 -13.04 -0.12 -11.62
C ALA A 24 -11.89 0.88 -11.42
N ASP A 25 -12.10 2.15 -11.78
CA ASP A 25 -11.15 3.23 -11.56
C ASP A 25 -10.91 3.53 -10.06
N SER A 26 -11.94 3.53 -9.22
CA SER A 26 -11.76 3.74 -7.76
C SER A 26 -10.98 2.59 -7.11
N ILE A 27 -11.23 1.35 -7.53
CA ILE A 27 -10.52 0.16 -7.04
C ILE A 27 -9.07 0.19 -7.51
N LEU A 28 -8.84 0.52 -8.78
CA LEU A 28 -7.50 0.65 -9.35
C LEU A 28 -6.72 1.77 -8.66
N HIS A 29 -7.36 2.89 -8.37
CA HIS A 29 -6.76 4.01 -7.66
C HIS A 29 -6.39 3.66 -6.21
N ALA A 30 -7.30 3.01 -5.47
CA ALA A 30 -7.04 2.54 -4.12
C ALA A 30 -5.88 1.53 -4.09
N TRP A 31 -5.85 0.62 -5.08
CA TRP A 31 -4.76 -0.33 -5.22
C TRP A 31 -3.42 0.34 -5.55
N HIS A 32 -3.41 1.30 -6.48
CA HIS A 32 -2.20 2.07 -6.83
C HIS A 32 -1.65 2.82 -5.62
N ARG A 33 -2.53 3.46 -4.84
CA ARG A 33 -2.12 4.19 -3.64
C ARG A 33 -1.57 3.25 -2.56
N SER A 34 -2.16 2.08 -2.39
CA SER A 34 -1.65 1.04 -1.49
C SER A 34 -0.27 0.53 -1.94
N PHE A 35 -0.11 0.32 -3.24
CA PHE A 35 1.15 -0.13 -3.84
C PHE A 35 2.27 0.93 -3.71
N ASP A 36 1.97 2.20 -3.94
CA ASP A 36 2.93 3.31 -3.73
C ASP A 36 3.40 3.37 -2.28
N SER A 37 2.48 3.22 -1.31
CA SER A 37 2.84 3.15 0.11
C SER A 37 3.76 1.96 0.41
N PHE A 38 3.45 0.80 -0.15
CA PHE A 38 4.27 -0.40 0.02
C PHE A 38 5.66 -0.24 -0.59
N LEU A 39 5.78 0.40 -1.76
CA LEU A 39 7.07 0.69 -2.38
C LEU A 39 7.91 1.67 -1.55
N ALA A 40 7.29 2.71 -0.99
CA ALA A 40 7.97 3.65 -0.10
C ALA A 40 8.48 2.96 1.18
N ASP A 41 7.66 2.08 1.76
CA ASP A 41 8.06 1.28 2.93
C ASP A 41 9.20 0.31 2.59
N LEU A 42 9.19 -0.28 1.39
CA LEU A 42 10.25 -1.17 0.93
C LEU A 42 11.56 -0.42 0.66
N GLU A 43 11.47 0.74 0.01
CA GLU A 43 12.62 1.62 -0.24
C GLU A 43 13.28 2.04 1.07
N THR A 44 12.50 2.59 2.00
CA THR A 44 13.01 3.10 3.27
C THR A 44 13.42 1.99 4.24
N GLY A 45 12.71 0.86 4.24
CA GLY A 45 12.94 -0.24 5.17
C GLY A 45 14.08 -1.16 4.77
N PHE A 46 14.31 -1.37 3.47
CA PHE A 46 15.22 -2.40 2.98
C PHE A 46 16.27 -1.87 2.01
N LEU A 47 15.88 -1.11 0.96
CA LEU A 47 16.81 -0.74 -0.11
C LEU A 47 17.77 0.39 0.28
N VAL A 48 17.29 1.42 0.98
CA VAL A 48 18.14 2.50 1.51
C VAL A 48 19.10 1.98 2.57
N LYS A 49 18.67 0.97 3.34
CA LYS A 49 19.45 0.40 4.43
C LYS A 49 20.67 -0.38 3.93
N ASP A 50 20.55 -1.06 2.79
CA ASP A 50 21.65 -1.78 2.14
C ASP A 50 22.63 -0.85 1.41
N GLY A 51 22.14 0.29 0.89
CA GLY A 51 22.98 1.27 0.20
C GLY A 51 23.89 2.10 1.11
N ALA A 52 23.59 2.20 2.41
CA ALA A 52 24.34 2.99 3.38
C ALA A 52 25.42 2.20 4.14
N ASP A 53 25.42 0.86 4.07
CA ASP A 53 26.38 0.00 4.81
C ASP A 53 27.75 -0.14 4.12
N THR A 54 27.95 0.45 2.93
CA THR A 54 29.21 0.30 2.18
C THR A 54 30.23 1.45 2.34
N THR A 55 29.99 2.45 3.21
CA THR A 55 30.91 3.60 3.36
C THR A 55 31.61 3.75 4.71
N GLU A 56 31.48 2.81 5.66
CA GLU A 56 32.23 2.88 6.92
C GLU A 56 33.15 1.68 7.13
N LYS A 57 34.18 1.57 6.29
CA LYS A 57 35.40 0.85 6.68
C LYS A 57 36.48 1.88 7.03
N PRO A 58 36.65 2.25 8.31
CA PRO A 58 37.78 3.09 8.70
C PRO A 58 39.08 2.28 8.57
N ILE A 59 40.08 2.91 7.94
CA ILE A 59 41.47 2.47 7.81
C ILE A 59 42.18 2.65 9.15
#